data_AF-A0A2M7AA84-F1
#
_entry.id   AF-A0A2M7AA84-F1
#
_cell.length_a   1.000
_cell.length_b   1.000
_cell.length_c   1.000
_cell.angle_alpha   90.00
_cell.angle_beta   90.00
_cell.angle_gamma   90.00
#
_symmetry.space_group_name_H-M   'P 1'
#
loop_
_entity.id
_entity.type
_entity.pdbx_description
1 polymer ?
#
loop_
_entity_poly.entity_id
_entity_poly.type
_entity_poly.pdbx_seq_one_letter_code
_entity_poly.pdbx_strand_id
1 'polypeptide(L)'
;MSENKFGNRSESVAEKLRLLAECYRLGEYDIAMSLTESLKDTLGFERQSHWAPEPPVVEAGSFRAARDLPAAWREWARGWRFFKSLNLREPVGLDRRDEPVDIPVAFRCDQVTDLHRELRVARVDVASGELAETASQVCEVTRRGNAFHCRVLFFADVPANGRASYLLLYGNPAAESPQYPTDLRIHGEGVGLDIENRHFIARLSRQMGQLERMTYRREHALELFAGGPGHGEPPGIDWAHDYVTGDRFEKMRITNWAECPNYEVIRGPVCVKVRRWGFPHSPVHPLFTPSRMHIDITYTFFAGLPFFLKHGTMRMVKDLDIAAMRDDEWVFSGFSFTDPLWLDAAGVIHEGPVPQETQPDMQGIGYFNRNSRDAFIALWLELEAEGFEDVTRHTLPSMYYRPHGHCWARYPAGHAQSLKAGSSMRQKNAYLIAPYYEAGGAAAIGQSMGDVQRGPVYGDEEGVSVVRNTRNRLLNPLVVETERLSCVAATLVGALARPGESEADAPLKAKIWEALQEVPDAQFYTVDANVVDMGYVYDVSVRGDVVTILVTMPHHGRPIYPFIGDPIRERLLRIDEIRDVLINFTWNPPWTAARLTDAGRKIMGMDERETSNGG
;
A
#
# COMPACT_ATOMS: atom_id res chain seq x y z
N MET A 1 33.96 -24.51 -9.15
CA MET A 1 34.51 -23.12 -9.14
C MET A 1 34.34 -22.57 -7.74
N SER A 2 35.23 -21.73 -7.21
CA SER A 2 35.04 -21.15 -5.86
C SER A 2 33.92 -20.10 -5.89
N GLU A 3 32.86 -20.31 -5.10
CA GLU A 3 31.68 -19.44 -5.02
C GLU A 3 31.93 -18.20 -4.14
N ASN A 4 32.85 -17.34 -4.60
CA ASN A 4 33.32 -16.18 -3.82
C ASN A 4 32.62 -14.86 -4.20
N LYS A 5 31.88 -14.82 -5.32
CA LYS A 5 31.06 -13.68 -5.75
C LYS A 5 29.57 -14.04 -5.63
N PHE A 6 28.70 -13.04 -5.40
CA PHE A 6 27.26 -13.26 -5.28
C PHE A 6 26.68 -14.01 -6.49
N GLY A 7 27.04 -13.57 -7.72
CA GLY A 7 26.60 -14.21 -8.96
C GLY A 7 27.13 -15.64 -9.18
N ASN A 8 28.08 -16.11 -8.38
CA ASN A 8 28.55 -17.50 -8.44
C ASN A 8 27.78 -18.42 -7.47
N ARG A 9 26.95 -17.85 -6.57
CA ARG A 9 26.18 -18.58 -5.54
C ARG A 9 24.72 -18.83 -5.96
N SER A 10 24.32 -18.32 -7.12
CA SER A 10 23.01 -18.56 -7.72
C SER A 10 23.15 -18.60 -9.23
N GLU A 11 22.49 -19.54 -9.87
CA GLU A 11 22.30 -19.54 -11.31
C GLU A 11 21.46 -18.31 -11.72
N SER A 12 21.75 -17.79 -12.92
CA SER A 12 20.96 -16.70 -13.51
C SER A 12 19.58 -17.20 -13.96
N VAL A 13 18.64 -16.27 -14.17
CA VAL A 13 17.34 -16.57 -14.79
C VAL A 13 17.51 -17.33 -16.11
N ALA A 14 18.46 -16.92 -16.96
CA ALA A 14 18.71 -17.56 -18.24
C ALA A 14 19.16 -19.03 -18.10
N GLU A 15 20.02 -19.32 -17.13
CA GLU A 15 20.51 -20.68 -16.89
C GLU A 15 19.41 -21.57 -16.29
N LYS A 16 18.63 -21.05 -15.32
CA LYS A 16 17.47 -21.77 -14.77
C LYS A 16 16.43 -22.09 -15.83
N LEU A 17 16.19 -21.17 -16.78
CA LEU A 17 15.31 -21.42 -17.93
C LEU A 17 15.85 -22.52 -18.86
N ARG A 18 17.17 -22.55 -19.10
CA ARG A 18 17.82 -23.61 -19.89
C ARG A 18 17.64 -24.98 -19.23
N LEU A 19 17.92 -25.07 -17.93
CA LEU A 19 17.76 -26.28 -17.14
C LEU A 19 16.30 -26.74 -17.11
N LEU A 20 15.36 -25.81 -16.96
CA LEU A 20 13.92 -26.09 -16.98
C LEU A 20 13.49 -26.71 -18.30
N ALA A 21 13.91 -26.13 -19.43
CA ALA A 21 13.60 -26.64 -20.77
C ALA A 21 14.22 -28.03 -21.02
N GLU A 22 15.43 -28.26 -20.50
CA GLU A 22 16.11 -29.55 -20.58
C GLU A 22 15.37 -30.64 -19.79
N CYS A 23 15.05 -30.38 -18.51
CA CYS A 23 14.30 -31.31 -17.66
C CYS A 23 12.93 -31.63 -18.26
N TYR A 24 12.23 -30.62 -18.79
CA TYR A 24 10.96 -30.81 -19.47
C TYR A 24 11.08 -31.73 -20.68
N ARG A 25 12.09 -31.55 -21.52
CA ARG A 25 12.34 -32.40 -22.70
C ARG A 25 12.65 -33.85 -22.31
N LEU A 26 13.28 -34.07 -21.15
CA LEU A 26 13.60 -35.39 -20.63
C LEU A 26 12.42 -36.06 -19.89
N GLY A 27 11.32 -35.34 -19.64
CA GLY A 27 10.17 -35.83 -18.88
C GLY A 27 10.37 -35.82 -17.36
N GLU A 28 11.35 -35.07 -16.86
CA GLU A 28 11.68 -34.94 -15.44
C GLU A 28 10.83 -33.84 -14.78
N TYR A 29 9.52 -34.10 -14.68
CA TYR A 29 8.54 -33.08 -14.27
C TYR A 29 8.76 -32.55 -12.85
N ASP A 30 9.13 -33.41 -11.89
CA ASP A 30 9.35 -32.98 -10.50
C ASP A 30 10.52 -31.99 -10.36
N ILE A 31 11.58 -32.20 -11.17
CA ILE A 31 12.73 -31.30 -11.24
C ILE A 31 12.32 -30.00 -11.95
N ALA A 32 11.57 -30.09 -13.04
CA ALA A 32 11.04 -28.90 -13.73
C ALA A 32 10.14 -28.05 -12.82
N MET A 33 9.29 -28.67 -11.99
CA MET A 33 8.49 -27.96 -10.98
C MET A 33 9.40 -27.27 -9.95
N SER A 34 10.39 -27.98 -9.43
CA SER A 34 11.35 -27.42 -8.46
C SER A 34 12.15 -26.24 -9.04
N LEU A 35 12.56 -26.34 -10.31
CA LEU A 35 13.22 -25.24 -11.03
C LEU A 35 12.30 -24.05 -11.26
N THR A 36 11.01 -24.27 -11.45
CA THR A 36 10.01 -23.19 -11.60
C THR A 36 9.87 -22.39 -10.30
N GLU A 37 9.82 -23.05 -9.15
CA GLU A 37 9.82 -22.37 -7.85
C GLU A 37 11.14 -21.61 -7.61
N SER A 38 12.29 -22.24 -7.89
CA SER A 38 13.59 -21.56 -7.78
C SER A 38 13.70 -20.34 -8.71
N LEU A 39 13.12 -20.41 -9.91
CA LEU A 39 13.07 -19.30 -10.85
C LEU A 39 12.18 -18.17 -10.31
N LYS A 40 11.04 -18.50 -9.70
CA LYS A 40 10.15 -17.53 -9.06
C LYS A 40 10.86 -16.78 -7.93
N ASP A 41 11.60 -17.48 -7.07
CA ASP A 41 12.40 -16.85 -6.00
C ASP A 41 13.45 -15.89 -6.57
N THR A 42 14.11 -16.30 -7.65
CA THR A 42 15.14 -15.49 -8.34
C THR A 42 14.52 -14.22 -8.91
N LEU A 43 13.39 -14.34 -9.62
CA LEU A 43 12.65 -13.19 -10.15
C LEU A 43 12.12 -12.28 -9.04
N GLY A 44 11.70 -12.85 -7.90
CA GLY A 44 11.30 -12.09 -6.73
C GLY A 44 12.44 -11.23 -6.18
N PHE A 45 13.63 -11.82 -6.03
CA PHE A 45 14.84 -11.12 -5.60
C PHE A 45 15.32 -10.08 -6.62
N GLU A 46 15.35 -10.42 -7.90
CA GLU A 46 15.71 -9.50 -8.99
C GLU A 46 14.73 -8.33 -9.07
N ARG A 47 13.42 -8.56 -8.85
CA ARG A 47 12.44 -7.47 -8.76
C ARG A 47 12.79 -6.53 -7.62
N GLN A 48 13.09 -7.03 -6.43
CA GLN A 48 13.48 -6.14 -5.32
C GLN A 48 14.78 -5.37 -5.62
N SER A 49 15.75 -6.04 -6.27
CA SER A 49 17.10 -5.52 -6.46
C SER A 49 17.26 -4.62 -7.70
N HIS A 50 16.48 -4.84 -8.76
CA HIS A 50 16.66 -4.20 -10.06
C HIS A 50 15.44 -3.42 -10.56
N TRP A 51 14.23 -3.67 -10.03
CA TRP A 51 13.04 -2.92 -10.46
C TRP A 51 13.27 -1.41 -10.31
N ALA A 52 13.06 -0.64 -11.38
CA ALA A 52 13.28 0.79 -11.33
C ALA A 52 12.23 1.41 -10.39
N PRO A 53 12.64 2.12 -9.32
CA PRO A 53 11.69 2.87 -8.51
C PRO A 53 11.04 3.95 -9.38
N GLU A 54 9.83 4.37 -9.02
CA GLU A 54 9.22 5.55 -9.63
C GLU A 54 10.18 6.75 -9.49
N PRO A 55 10.27 7.62 -10.53
CA PRO A 55 11.07 8.83 -10.44
C PRO A 55 10.69 9.63 -9.19
N PRO A 56 11.65 9.97 -8.32
CA PRO A 56 11.32 10.65 -7.08
C PRO A 56 10.84 12.07 -7.38
N VAL A 57 9.74 12.47 -6.73
CA VAL A 57 9.27 13.86 -6.77
C VAL A 57 10.24 14.77 -6.02
N VAL A 58 10.93 14.22 -5.01
CA VAL A 58 12.00 14.91 -4.30
C VAL A 58 13.29 14.11 -4.38
N GLU A 59 14.21 14.59 -5.21
CA GLU A 59 15.49 13.97 -5.51
C GLU A 59 16.42 13.81 -4.29
N ALA A 60 17.33 12.83 -4.34
CA ALA A 60 18.28 12.55 -3.27
C ALA A 60 19.15 13.78 -2.93
N GLY A 61 19.63 14.48 -3.95
CA GLY A 61 20.47 15.68 -3.81
C GLY A 61 19.73 16.93 -3.31
N SER A 62 18.39 16.93 -3.33
CA SER A 62 17.57 18.06 -2.89
C SER A 62 17.38 18.03 -1.38
N PHE A 63 18.39 18.44 -0.61
CA PHE A 63 18.34 18.52 0.85
C PHE A 63 19.06 19.76 1.39
N ARG A 64 18.81 20.07 2.67
CA ARG A 64 19.51 21.10 3.43
C ARG A 64 19.90 20.57 4.80
N ALA A 65 20.87 21.22 5.45
CA ALA A 65 21.27 20.85 6.80
C ALA A 65 20.26 21.44 7.82
N ALA A 66 19.88 20.66 8.83
CA ALA A 66 18.95 21.11 9.87
C ALA A 66 19.47 22.33 10.65
N ARG A 67 20.79 22.52 10.72
CA ARG A 67 21.39 23.74 11.28
C ARG A 67 20.98 25.02 10.55
N ASP A 68 20.57 24.93 9.28
CA ASP A 68 20.13 26.05 8.46
C ASP A 68 18.65 26.42 8.70
N LEU A 69 17.94 25.67 9.55
CA LEU A 69 16.58 26.00 9.99
C LEU A 69 16.58 27.26 10.88
N PRO A 70 15.46 28.00 10.94
CA PRO A 70 15.22 29.02 11.96
C PRO A 70 15.50 28.50 13.37
N ALA A 71 15.94 29.36 14.28
CA ALA A 71 16.42 28.94 15.61
C ALA A 71 15.41 28.07 16.38
N ALA A 72 14.13 28.46 16.40
CA ALA A 72 13.07 27.69 17.05
C ALA A 72 12.87 26.31 16.38
N TRP A 73 12.83 26.25 15.05
CA TRP A 73 12.70 24.97 14.33
C TRP A 73 13.91 24.06 14.51
N ARG A 74 15.11 24.62 14.57
CA ARG A 74 16.34 23.89 14.84
C ARG A 74 16.32 23.26 16.23
N GLU A 75 15.85 24.01 17.22
CA GLU A 75 15.71 23.50 18.58
C GLU A 75 14.63 22.41 18.66
N TRP A 76 13.50 22.61 17.99
CA TRP A 76 12.44 21.61 17.90
C TRP A 76 12.92 20.31 17.23
N ALA A 77 13.68 20.42 16.14
CA ALA A 77 14.23 19.31 15.37
C ALA A 77 15.60 18.80 15.88
N ARG A 78 16.01 19.16 17.10
CA ARG A 78 17.33 18.80 17.63
C ARG A 78 17.57 17.28 17.54
N GLY A 79 18.75 16.89 17.07
CA GLY A 79 19.13 15.50 16.78
C GLY A 79 18.99 15.09 15.31
N TRP A 80 18.10 15.73 14.54
CA TRP A 80 18.00 15.53 13.10
C TRP A 80 19.03 16.39 12.36
N ARG A 81 19.68 15.80 11.35
CA ARG A 81 20.81 16.42 10.65
C ARG A 81 20.41 17.09 9.34
N PHE A 82 19.37 16.60 8.69
CA PHE A 82 18.97 17.02 7.35
C PHE A 82 17.46 17.21 7.25
N PHE A 83 17.05 18.04 6.29
CA PHE A 83 15.65 18.15 5.91
C PHE A 83 15.46 18.35 4.41
N LYS A 84 14.27 18.02 3.92
CA LYS A 84 13.75 18.38 2.60
C LYS A 84 12.46 19.20 2.77
N SER A 85 12.21 20.13 1.85
CA SER A 85 11.01 20.97 1.86
C SER A 85 10.02 20.46 0.82
N LEU A 86 8.74 20.44 1.20
CA LEU A 86 7.64 19.97 0.37
C LEU A 86 6.49 20.97 0.49
N ASN A 87 6.03 21.54 -0.61
CA ASN A 87 4.82 22.36 -0.63
C ASN A 87 3.73 21.62 -1.38
N LEU A 88 2.52 21.65 -0.84
CA LEU A 88 1.33 21.05 -1.43
C LEU A 88 0.38 22.18 -1.80
N ARG A 89 -0.06 22.21 -3.06
CA ARG A 89 -1.03 23.17 -3.58
C ARG A 89 -2.34 22.49 -3.91
N GLU A 90 -3.44 23.12 -3.52
CA GLU A 90 -4.80 22.67 -3.81
C GLU A 90 -5.25 23.22 -5.17
N PRO A 91 -5.66 22.37 -6.13
CA PRO A 91 -5.90 22.81 -7.52
C PRO A 91 -7.36 23.13 -7.88
N VAL A 92 -8.36 22.75 -7.10
CA VAL A 92 -9.78 22.76 -7.54
C VAL A 92 -10.73 23.53 -6.62
N GLY A 93 -10.21 24.28 -5.66
CA GLY A 93 -10.99 25.14 -4.76
C GLY A 93 -11.71 24.38 -3.65
N LEU A 94 -11.21 23.22 -3.24
CA LEU A 94 -11.80 22.41 -2.16
C LEU A 94 -10.92 22.41 -0.91
N ASP A 95 -11.52 22.63 0.27
CA ASP A 95 -10.81 22.43 1.54
C ASP A 95 -10.40 20.96 1.66
N ARG A 96 -9.10 20.69 1.83
CA ARG A 96 -8.56 19.34 1.99
C ARG A 96 -8.23 19.11 3.45
N ARG A 97 -8.89 18.13 4.04
CA ARG A 97 -8.58 17.63 5.39
C ARG A 97 -8.32 16.15 5.33
N ASP A 98 -7.33 15.73 6.09
CA ASP A 98 -6.86 14.34 6.12
C ASP A 98 -6.67 13.78 4.70
N GLU A 99 -6.12 14.58 3.78
CA GLU A 99 -5.92 14.17 2.39
C GLU A 99 -4.72 13.23 2.32
N PRO A 100 -4.87 11.97 1.86
CA PRO A 100 -3.74 11.08 1.72
C PRO A 100 -2.76 11.62 0.69
N VAL A 101 -1.52 11.84 1.11
CA VAL A 101 -0.38 12.13 0.24
C VAL A 101 0.45 10.86 0.16
N ASP A 102 0.82 10.47 -1.06
CA ASP A 102 1.64 9.28 -1.33
C ASP A 102 2.63 9.62 -2.44
N ILE A 103 3.89 9.89 -2.06
CA ILE A 103 4.91 10.43 -2.98
C ILE A 103 6.21 9.61 -2.97
N PRO A 104 6.85 9.40 -4.13
CA PRO A 104 8.19 8.83 -4.19
C PRO A 104 9.24 9.88 -3.82
N VAL A 105 10.15 9.52 -2.92
CA VAL A 105 11.22 10.38 -2.40
C VAL A 105 12.54 9.61 -2.38
N ALA A 106 13.64 10.30 -2.67
CA ALA A 106 14.98 9.73 -2.61
C ALA A 106 15.87 10.42 -1.56
N PHE A 107 16.80 9.66 -0.99
CA PHE A 107 17.73 10.06 0.06
C PHE A 107 19.12 9.51 -0.24
N ARG A 108 20.19 10.19 0.17
CA ARG A 108 21.54 9.64 0.01
C ARG A 108 21.83 8.60 1.09
N CYS A 109 22.51 7.51 0.74
CA CYS A 109 22.81 6.43 1.68
C CYS A 109 23.80 6.86 2.78
N ASP A 110 24.63 7.87 2.53
CA ASP A 110 25.57 8.41 3.51
C ASP A 110 24.93 9.32 4.58
N GLN A 111 23.61 9.58 4.48
CA GLN A 111 22.89 10.51 5.36
C GLN A 111 21.89 9.84 6.30
N VAL A 112 21.55 8.57 6.06
CA VAL A 112 20.50 7.85 6.78
C VAL A 112 20.87 6.38 6.86
N THR A 113 20.66 5.78 8.03
CA THR A 113 20.88 4.34 8.25
C THR A 113 19.61 3.54 8.01
N ASP A 114 18.46 4.04 8.45
CA ASP A 114 17.16 3.40 8.25
C ASP A 114 16.06 4.46 8.12
N LEU A 115 15.38 4.48 6.97
CA LEU A 115 14.31 5.45 6.70
C LEU A 115 13.06 5.21 7.54
N HIS A 116 12.74 3.97 7.93
CA HIS A 116 11.58 3.68 8.77
C HIS A 116 11.75 4.25 10.18
N ARG A 117 12.98 4.24 10.72
CA ARG A 117 13.27 4.82 12.03
C ARG A 117 13.48 6.32 11.98
N GLU A 118 14.20 6.83 10.98
CA GLU A 118 14.73 8.20 11.04
C GLU A 118 13.85 9.25 10.39
N LEU A 119 13.06 8.88 9.37
CA LEU A 119 12.26 9.85 8.64
C LEU A 119 11.08 10.33 9.49
N ARG A 120 10.88 11.64 9.51
CA ARG A 120 9.75 12.32 10.16
C ARG A 120 9.17 13.34 9.19
N VAL A 121 7.85 13.49 9.20
CA VAL A 121 7.15 14.54 8.45
C VAL A 121 6.63 15.57 9.45
N ALA A 122 6.86 16.85 9.19
CA ALA A 122 6.34 17.93 10.02
C ALA A 122 5.64 18.98 9.15
N ARG A 123 4.42 19.36 9.52
CA ARG A 123 3.70 20.48 8.92
C ARG A 123 4.21 21.80 9.49
N VAL A 124 4.28 22.81 8.64
CA VAL A 124 4.50 24.20 9.02
C VAL A 124 3.16 24.90 9.12
N ASP A 125 2.83 25.42 10.30
CA ASP A 125 1.68 26.29 10.47
C ASP A 125 1.99 27.69 9.94
N VAL A 126 1.19 28.18 8.98
CA VAL A 126 1.46 29.44 8.28
C VAL A 126 1.19 30.67 9.16
N ALA A 127 0.26 30.57 10.12
CA ALA A 127 -0.15 31.70 10.95
C ALA A 127 0.80 31.93 12.13
N SER A 128 1.19 30.85 12.81
CA SER A 128 2.03 30.86 14.00
C SER A 128 3.51 30.60 13.71
N GLY A 129 3.82 30.02 12.54
CA GLY A 129 5.15 29.52 12.21
C GLY A 129 5.58 28.30 13.03
N GLU A 130 4.66 27.63 13.72
CA GLU A 130 4.95 26.45 14.53
C GLU A 130 5.14 25.20 13.65
N LEU A 131 5.94 24.25 14.15
CA LEU A 131 6.08 22.92 13.56
C LEU A 131 5.22 21.92 14.33
N ALA A 132 4.46 21.13 13.60
CA ALA A 132 3.71 20.01 14.15
C ALA A 132 4.12 18.72 13.41
N GLU A 133 4.53 17.70 14.15
CA GLU A 133 4.78 16.39 13.57
C GLU A 133 3.47 15.81 13.00
N THR A 134 3.55 15.26 11.79
CA THR A 134 2.45 14.59 11.11
C THR A 134 2.73 13.09 11.08
N ALA A 135 1.73 12.29 11.46
CA ALA A 135 1.82 10.84 11.33
C ALA A 135 2.16 10.45 9.89
N SER A 136 3.22 9.67 9.75
CA SER A 136 3.76 9.31 8.45
C SER A 136 4.15 7.84 8.40
N GLN A 137 4.31 7.33 7.18
CA GLN A 137 4.61 5.94 6.91
C GLN A 137 5.56 5.86 5.72
N VAL A 138 6.63 5.11 5.89
CA VAL A 138 7.59 4.80 4.82
C VAL A 138 7.32 3.39 4.31
N CYS A 139 7.27 3.23 2.98
CA CYS A 139 7.16 1.91 2.36
C CYS A 139 7.98 1.82 1.07
N GLU A 140 8.07 0.59 0.53
CA GLU A 140 8.74 0.32 -0.76
C GLU A 140 10.19 0.83 -0.79
N VAL A 141 10.91 0.66 0.31
CA VAL A 141 12.31 1.09 0.41
C VAL A 141 13.17 0.20 -0.48
N THR A 142 13.82 0.82 -1.45
CA THR A 142 14.79 0.20 -2.34
C THR A 142 16.09 0.99 -2.32
N ARG A 143 17.20 0.32 -2.60
CA ARG A 143 18.52 0.93 -2.68
C ARG A 143 19.04 0.85 -4.11
N ARG A 144 19.46 1.97 -4.69
CA ARG A 144 20.00 2.08 -6.05
C ARG A 144 21.25 2.95 -6.02
N GLY A 145 22.41 2.36 -6.27
CA GLY A 145 23.67 3.07 -6.16
C GLY A 145 23.84 3.64 -4.74
N ASN A 146 24.18 4.93 -4.68
CA ASN A 146 24.34 5.64 -3.41
C ASN A 146 23.04 6.34 -2.92
N ALA A 147 21.87 5.90 -3.38
CA ALA A 147 20.59 6.46 -2.96
C ALA A 147 19.60 5.40 -2.47
N PHE A 148 18.86 5.73 -1.43
CA PHE A 148 17.61 5.08 -1.06
C PHE A 148 16.45 5.75 -1.79
N HIS A 149 15.53 4.94 -2.30
CA HIS A 149 14.25 5.37 -2.85
C HIS A 149 13.15 4.75 -2.01
N CYS A 150 12.12 5.51 -1.67
CA CYS A 150 10.98 5.02 -0.93
C CYS A 150 9.72 5.81 -1.29
N ARG A 151 8.56 5.31 -0.88
CA ARG A 151 7.33 6.09 -0.82
C ARG A 151 7.11 6.62 0.58
N VAL A 152 6.71 7.88 0.69
CA VAL A 152 6.35 8.55 1.94
C VAL A 152 4.86 8.85 1.90
N LEU A 153 4.14 8.33 2.89
CA LEU A 153 2.70 8.48 3.04
C LEU A 153 2.38 9.24 4.30
N PHE A 154 1.49 10.22 4.22
CA PHE A 154 1.00 11.00 5.36
C PHE A 154 -0.32 11.69 4.99
N PHE A 155 -1.02 12.23 5.99
CA PHE A 155 -2.21 13.03 5.75
C PHE A 155 -1.87 14.52 5.72
N ALA A 156 -2.43 15.24 4.75
CA ALA A 156 -2.23 16.67 4.61
C ALA A 156 -3.54 17.43 4.76
N ASP A 157 -3.46 18.58 5.44
CA ASP A 157 -4.48 19.61 5.39
C ASP A 157 -4.03 20.74 4.49
N VAL A 158 -4.86 21.12 3.52
CA VAL A 158 -4.57 22.20 2.58
C VAL A 158 -5.86 23.00 2.34
N PRO A 159 -5.88 24.31 2.61
CA PRO A 159 -7.07 25.12 2.39
C PRO A 159 -7.40 25.22 0.89
N ALA A 160 -8.67 25.43 0.56
CA ALA A 160 -9.15 25.63 -0.81
C ALA A 160 -8.34 26.67 -1.57
N ASN A 161 -7.88 26.35 -2.79
CA ASN A 161 -6.98 27.19 -3.62
C ASN A 161 -5.69 27.63 -2.90
N GLY A 162 -5.35 26.98 -1.80
CA GLY A 162 -4.26 27.37 -0.92
C GLY A 162 -3.04 26.49 -1.06
N ARG A 163 -2.11 26.69 -0.13
CA ARG A 163 -0.88 25.92 -0.02
C ARG A 163 -0.65 25.51 1.43
N ALA A 164 0.01 24.38 1.61
CA ALA A 164 0.56 23.94 2.89
C ALA A 164 2.00 23.47 2.71
N SER A 165 2.84 23.76 3.70
CA SER A 165 4.26 23.45 3.67
C SER A 165 4.61 22.37 4.69
N TYR A 166 5.47 21.45 4.29
CA TYR A 166 5.92 20.32 5.08
C TYR A 166 7.45 20.19 5.01
N LEU A 167 8.01 19.63 6.08
CA LEU A 167 9.40 19.25 6.23
C LEU A 167 9.52 17.74 6.33
N LEU A 168 10.39 17.15 5.53
CA LEU A 168 10.85 15.78 5.73
C LEU A 168 12.18 15.83 6.46
N LEU A 169 12.19 15.54 7.76
CA LEU A 169 13.38 15.55 8.61
C LEU A 169 13.96 14.13 8.71
N TYR A 170 15.28 14.00 8.56
CA TYR A 170 15.98 12.70 8.64
C TYR A 170 17.45 12.84 9.12
N GLY A 171 18.13 11.70 9.29
CA GLY A 171 19.54 11.65 9.67
C GLY A 171 19.79 11.71 11.18
N ASN A 172 18.87 11.17 11.99
CA ASN A 172 19.06 11.04 13.43
C ASN A 172 19.45 9.59 13.77
N PRO A 173 20.72 9.28 14.06
CA PRO A 173 21.16 7.91 14.35
C PRO A 173 20.55 7.33 15.64
N ALA A 174 20.06 8.18 16.55
CA ALA A 174 19.40 7.76 17.78
C ALA A 174 17.89 7.51 17.61
N ALA A 175 17.31 7.79 16.43
CA ALA A 175 15.88 7.65 16.22
C ALA A 175 15.37 6.21 16.37
N GLU A 176 14.20 6.08 16.99
CA GLU A 176 13.45 4.83 17.14
C GLU A 176 12.38 4.73 16.07
N SER A 177 11.80 3.54 15.88
CA SER A 177 10.61 3.43 15.02
C SER A 177 9.48 4.28 15.61
N PRO A 178 8.88 5.20 14.83
CA PRO A 178 7.84 6.07 15.34
C PRO A 178 6.56 5.26 15.63
N GLN A 179 5.98 5.48 16.81
CA GLN A 179 4.69 4.92 17.18
C GLN A 179 3.61 6.00 17.04
N TYR A 180 3.04 6.12 15.84
CA TYR A 180 1.96 7.07 15.58
C TYR A 180 0.61 6.53 16.04
N PRO A 181 -0.23 7.36 16.70
CA PRO A 181 -1.63 7.03 16.94
C PRO A 181 -2.36 6.79 15.61
N THR A 182 -3.13 5.71 15.54
CA THR A 182 -3.96 5.38 14.38
C THR A 182 -5.20 4.64 14.84
N ASP A 183 -6.30 4.78 14.10
CA ASP A 183 -7.48 3.94 14.27
C ASP A 183 -7.43 2.67 13.41
N LEU A 184 -6.40 2.51 12.58
CA LEU A 184 -6.16 1.29 11.81
C LEU A 184 -5.80 0.13 12.74
N ARG A 185 -6.60 -0.93 12.68
CA ARG A 185 -6.31 -2.21 13.35
C ARG A 185 -6.27 -3.30 12.30
N ILE A 186 -5.23 -4.14 12.39
CA ILE A 186 -4.94 -5.14 11.36
C ILE A 186 -4.74 -6.48 12.05
N HIS A 187 -5.53 -7.47 11.65
CA HIS A 187 -5.40 -8.85 12.11
C HIS A 187 -5.17 -9.79 10.93
N GLY A 188 -4.40 -10.86 11.15
CA GLY A 188 -4.05 -11.84 10.12
C GLY A 188 -2.72 -11.57 9.41
N GLU A 189 -2.36 -12.51 8.53
CA GLU A 189 -1.08 -12.59 7.83
C GLU A 189 -1.27 -12.76 6.32
N GLY A 190 -0.21 -12.49 5.55
CA GLY A 190 -0.27 -12.54 4.08
C GLY A 190 -1.41 -11.69 3.54
N VAL A 191 -2.15 -12.22 2.57
CA VAL A 191 -3.32 -11.54 1.97
C VAL A 191 -4.59 -11.66 2.82
N GLY A 192 -4.61 -12.56 3.79
CA GLY A 192 -5.77 -12.85 4.61
C GLY A 192 -5.88 -11.90 5.78
N LEU A 193 -6.33 -10.66 5.53
CA LEU A 193 -6.36 -9.59 6.54
C LEU A 193 -7.77 -9.15 6.94
N ASP A 194 -7.95 -8.86 8.22
CA ASP A 194 -9.07 -8.04 8.71
C ASP A 194 -8.52 -6.65 8.98
N ILE A 195 -9.08 -5.66 8.28
CA ILE A 195 -8.61 -4.27 8.30
C ILE A 195 -9.75 -3.41 8.81
N GLU A 196 -9.55 -2.81 9.99
CA GLU A 196 -10.54 -2.00 10.68
C GLU A 196 -10.06 -0.54 10.76
N ASN A 197 -10.99 0.40 10.59
CA ASN A 197 -10.85 1.78 11.04
C ASN A 197 -12.14 2.22 11.76
N ARG A 198 -12.29 3.51 12.08
CA ARG A 198 -13.50 4.00 12.76
C ARG A 198 -14.81 3.84 11.96
N HIS A 199 -14.74 3.64 10.65
CA HIS A 199 -15.91 3.59 9.76
C HIS A 199 -16.32 2.17 9.39
N PHE A 200 -15.37 1.26 9.22
CA PHE A 200 -15.67 -0.11 8.76
C PHE A 200 -14.63 -1.14 9.19
N ILE A 201 -15.02 -2.42 9.04
CA ILE A 201 -14.15 -3.59 9.08
C ILE A 201 -14.23 -4.26 7.70
N ALA A 202 -13.12 -4.27 6.97
CA ALA A 202 -12.96 -4.98 5.70
C ALA A 202 -12.28 -6.33 5.96
N ARG A 203 -12.97 -7.44 5.65
CA ARG A 203 -12.43 -8.80 5.80
C ARG A 203 -12.03 -9.35 4.45
N LEU A 204 -10.74 -9.62 4.28
CA LEU A 204 -10.18 -10.21 3.08
C LEU A 204 -10.14 -11.73 3.20
N SER A 205 -10.47 -12.40 2.10
CA SER A 205 -10.39 -13.86 1.98
C SER A 205 -9.01 -14.35 2.39
N ARG A 206 -8.96 -15.32 3.31
CA ARG A 206 -7.69 -15.94 3.72
C ARG A 206 -7.02 -16.73 2.60
N GLN A 207 -7.79 -17.16 1.61
CA GLN A 207 -7.32 -17.96 0.48
C GLN A 207 -6.59 -17.10 -0.56
N MET A 208 -7.25 -16.03 -1.03
CA MET A 208 -6.77 -15.27 -2.19
C MET A 208 -6.84 -13.75 -2.00
N GLY A 209 -7.24 -13.28 -0.81
CA GLY A 209 -7.20 -11.87 -0.41
C GLY A 209 -8.37 -11.00 -0.86
N GLN A 210 -9.35 -11.54 -1.61
CA GLN A 210 -10.48 -10.76 -2.14
C GLN A 210 -11.36 -10.24 -1.02
N LEU A 211 -11.96 -9.07 -1.20
CA LEU A 211 -12.85 -8.51 -0.20
C LEU A 211 -14.08 -9.43 -0.02
N GLU A 212 -14.11 -10.12 1.11
CA GLU A 212 -15.09 -11.15 1.40
C GLU A 212 -16.35 -10.55 2.03
N ARG A 213 -16.14 -9.71 3.04
CA ARG A 213 -17.19 -9.02 3.79
C ARG A 213 -16.76 -7.62 4.17
N MET A 214 -17.73 -6.74 4.38
CA MET A 214 -17.50 -5.42 4.94
C MET A 214 -18.57 -5.08 5.97
N THR A 215 -18.16 -4.77 7.20
CA THR A 215 -19.06 -4.43 8.30
C THR A 215 -18.94 -2.94 8.62
N TYR A 216 -20.07 -2.23 8.70
CA TYR A 216 -20.11 -0.81 9.04
C TYR A 216 -19.92 -0.63 10.55
N ARG A 217 -19.26 0.45 10.99
CA ARG A 217 -19.01 0.73 12.42
C ARG A 217 -19.96 1.80 12.95
N ARG A 218 -21.23 1.42 13.14
CA ARG A 218 -22.33 2.29 13.63
C ARG A 218 -23.29 1.50 14.52
N GLU A 219 -24.17 2.19 15.25
CA GLU A 219 -25.13 1.58 16.20
C GLU A 219 -26.03 0.51 15.55
N HIS A 220 -26.36 0.64 14.26
CA HIS A 220 -27.15 -0.32 13.47
C HIS A 220 -26.35 -0.83 12.26
N ALA A 221 -25.15 -1.34 12.52
CA ALA A 221 -24.18 -1.74 11.50
C ALA A 221 -24.75 -2.67 10.42
N LEU A 222 -24.81 -2.18 9.18
CA LEU A 222 -24.97 -3.02 8.00
C LEU A 222 -23.73 -3.89 7.79
N GLU A 223 -23.92 -5.18 7.54
CA GLU A 223 -22.87 -6.06 7.03
C GLU A 223 -23.14 -6.41 5.57
N LEU A 224 -22.16 -6.12 4.73
CA LEU A 224 -22.13 -6.52 3.33
C LEU A 224 -21.42 -7.87 3.22
N PHE A 225 -22.13 -8.84 2.67
CA PHE A 225 -21.60 -10.18 2.40
C PHE A 225 -22.27 -10.73 1.13
N ALA A 226 -21.63 -11.72 0.51
CA ALA A 226 -22.23 -12.51 -0.56
C ALA A 226 -22.48 -13.94 -0.05
N GLY A 227 -23.72 -14.42 -0.21
CA GLY A 227 -24.16 -15.76 0.16
C GLY A 227 -25.24 -16.29 -0.80
N GLY A 228 -25.71 -17.51 -0.61
CA GLY A 228 -26.69 -18.15 -1.50
C GLY A 228 -26.09 -19.22 -2.41
N PRO A 229 -26.90 -19.86 -3.26
CA PRO A 229 -26.52 -21.01 -4.09
C PRO A 229 -25.69 -20.57 -5.31
N GLY A 230 -24.70 -19.69 -5.11
CA GLY A 230 -23.96 -19.00 -6.17
C GLY A 230 -23.30 -19.93 -7.20
N HIS A 231 -22.64 -19.34 -8.19
CA HIS A 231 -22.00 -20.06 -9.30
C HIS A 231 -20.71 -20.82 -8.90
N GLY A 232 -20.68 -21.40 -7.69
CA GLY A 232 -19.50 -22.05 -7.10
C GLY A 232 -18.37 -21.08 -6.72
N GLU A 233 -18.63 -19.78 -6.68
CA GLU A 233 -17.64 -18.77 -6.27
C GLU A 233 -17.33 -18.94 -4.77
N PRO A 234 -16.06 -18.82 -4.36
CA PRO A 234 -15.73 -18.62 -2.96
C PRO A 234 -16.49 -17.42 -2.39
N PRO A 235 -16.77 -17.39 -1.07
CA PRO A 235 -17.46 -16.26 -0.48
C PRO A 235 -16.70 -14.97 -0.79
N GLY A 236 -17.41 -13.97 -1.31
CA GLY A 236 -16.92 -12.60 -1.38
C GLY A 236 -17.80 -11.63 -2.13
N ILE A 237 -17.70 -10.35 -1.76
CA ILE A 237 -18.54 -9.29 -2.32
C ILE A 237 -17.94 -8.66 -3.58
N ASP A 238 -16.62 -8.73 -3.76
CA ASP A 238 -15.93 -8.27 -4.96
C ASP A 238 -15.61 -9.46 -5.87
N TRP A 239 -16.29 -9.57 -7.01
CA TRP A 239 -16.13 -10.70 -7.94
C TRP A 239 -15.20 -10.41 -9.10
N ALA A 240 -14.80 -9.15 -9.29
CA ALA A 240 -13.90 -8.76 -10.35
C ALA A 240 -12.42 -8.92 -9.93
N HIS A 241 -11.52 -9.31 -10.82
CA HIS A 241 -11.63 -9.23 -12.28
C HIS A 241 -11.73 -10.61 -12.93
N ASP A 242 -12.37 -10.65 -14.10
CA ASP A 242 -12.54 -11.89 -14.86
C ASP A 242 -12.71 -11.66 -16.36
N TYR A 243 -12.61 -12.76 -17.12
CA TYR A 243 -13.03 -12.82 -18.51
C TYR A 243 -13.67 -14.17 -18.86
N VAL A 244 -14.40 -14.19 -19.96
CA VAL A 244 -14.97 -15.39 -20.59
C VAL A 244 -14.25 -15.62 -21.90
N THR A 245 -13.82 -16.85 -22.16
CA THR A 245 -13.14 -17.22 -23.41
C THR A 245 -14.05 -16.96 -24.63
N GLY A 246 -13.47 -16.66 -25.80
CA GLY A 246 -14.22 -16.29 -27.01
C GLY A 246 -15.24 -17.34 -27.46
N ASP A 247 -14.94 -18.63 -27.28
CA ASP A 247 -15.82 -19.77 -27.53
C ASP A 247 -16.87 -20.01 -26.42
N ARG A 248 -16.84 -19.20 -25.36
CA ARG A 248 -17.67 -19.32 -24.15
C ARG A 248 -17.52 -20.65 -23.43
N PHE A 249 -16.40 -21.34 -23.64
CA PHE A 249 -16.10 -22.61 -22.99
C PHE A 249 -15.92 -22.46 -21.48
N GLU A 250 -15.14 -21.46 -21.03
CA GLU A 250 -14.87 -21.25 -19.61
C GLU A 250 -14.80 -19.77 -19.22
N LYS A 251 -15.07 -19.52 -17.93
CA LYS A 251 -14.87 -18.22 -17.28
C LYS A 251 -13.62 -18.28 -16.42
N MET A 252 -12.71 -17.34 -16.61
CA MET A 252 -11.41 -17.24 -15.96
C MET A 252 -11.46 -16.16 -14.89
N ARG A 253 -11.19 -16.51 -13.63
CA ARG A 253 -11.37 -15.60 -12.48
C ARG A 253 -10.17 -15.62 -11.55
N ILE A 254 -9.89 -14.48 -10.93
CA ILE A 254 -8.94 -14.43 -9.81
C ILE A 254 -9.54 -14.99 -8.51
N THR A 255 -10.86 -14.99 -8.36
CA THR A 255 -11.56 -15.59 -7.21
C THR A 255 -11.34 -17.11 -7.14
N ASN A 256 -11.02 -17.74 -8.26
CA ASN A 256 -10.71 -19.17 -8.36
C ASN A 256 -9.27 -19.53 -7.99
N TRP A 257 -8.43 -18.58 -7.57
CA TRP A 257 -7.10 -18.89 -7.06
C TRP A 257 -7.20 -19.75 -5.79
N ALA A 258 -6.66 -20.98 -5.84
CA ALA A 258 -6.58 -21.87 -4.69
C ALA A 258 -5.70 -21.29 -3.57
N GLU A 259 -4.69 -20.52 -3.97
CA GLU A 259 -3.87 -19.66 -3.13
C GLU A 259 -3.48 -18.43 -3.95
N CYS A 260 -3.27 -17.28 -3.30
CA CYS A 260 -2.83 -16.08 -4.00
C CYS A 260 -1.45 -16.32 -4.66
N PRO A 261 -1.31 -16.30 -6.00
CA PRO A 261 -0.07 -16.70 -6.65
C PRO A 261 1.11 -15.79 -6.29
N ASN A 262 0.83 -14.49 -6.20
CA ASN A 262 1.80 -13.48 -5.80
C ASN A 262 1.11 -12.31 -5.12
N TYR A 263 1.74 -11.75 -4.10
CA TYR A 263 1.20 -10.60 -3.38
C TYR A 263 2.26 -9.74 -2.73
N GLU A 264 1.84 -8.54 -2.32
CA GLU A 264 2.61 -7.61 -1.50
C GLU A 264 1.67 -6.93 -0.51
N VAL A 265 2.11 -6.83 0.75
CA VAL A 265 1.34 -6.19 1.81
C VAL A 265 2.17 -5.12 2.48
N ILE A 266 1.64 -3.90 2.47
CA ILE A 266 2.18 -2.75 3.18
C ILE A 266 1.26 -2.46 4.36
N ARG A 267 1.84 -2.34 5.55
CA ARG A 267 1.12 -2.01 6.79
C ARG A 267 1.77 -0.82 7.45
N GLY A 268 0.95 0.08 7.98
CA GLY A 268 1.41 1.13 8.85
C GLY A 268 0.28 2.03 9.35
N PRO A 269 0.62 3.13 10.02
CA PRO A 269 -0.36 3.96 10.73
C PRO A 269 -1.23 4.82 9.81
N VAL A 270 -0.81 5.04 8.56
CA VAL A 270 -1.54 5.88 7.59
C VAL A 270 -2.44 5.03 6.71
N CYS A 271 -1.91 3.91 6.19
CA CYS A 271 -2.69 3.01 5.34
C CYS A 271 -2.19 1.57 5.34
N VAL A 272 -3.08 0.69 4.89
CA VAL A 272 -2.79 -0.70 4.54
C VAL A 272 -3.00 -0.88 3.04
N LYS A 273 -1.99 -1.40 2.34
CA LYS A 273 -2.10 -1.79 0.92
C LYS A 273 -1.98 -3.30 0.78
N VAL A 274 -2.87 -3.91 0.00
CA VAL A 274 -2.85 -5.34 -0.34
C VAL A 274 -2.88 -5.45 -1.86
N ARG A 275 -1.70 -5.71 -2.45
CA ARG A 275 -1.53 -5.92 -3.90
C ARG A 275 -1.41 -7.41 -4.19
N ARG A 276 -2.05 -7.87 -5.26
CA ARG A 276 -2.14 -9.28 -5.66
C ARG A 276 -2.08 -9.38 -7.17
N TRP A 277 -1.36 -10.36 -7.72
CA TRP A 277 -1.29 -10.52 -9.17
C TRP A 277 -1.00 -11.96 -9.63
N GLY A 278 -1.46 -12.27 -10.84
CA GLY A 278 -1.24 -13.56 -11.47
C GLY A 278 -2.16 -13.77 -12.67
N PHE A 279 -2.14 -14.99 -13.21
CA PHE A 279 -3.09 -15.42 -14.23
C PHE A 279 -4.35 -15.97 -13.55
N PRO A 280 -5.56 -15.59 -13.97
CA PRO A 280 -6.81 -16.12 -13.40
C PRO A 280 -6.96 -17.62 -13.68
N HIS A 281 -7.78 -18.31 -12.88
CA HIS A 281 -8.06 -19.74 -13.01
C HIS A 281 -9.49 -20.01 -13.49
N SER A 282 -9.69 -21.14 -14.18
CA SER A 282 -11.02 -21.63 -14.54
C SER A 282 -11.58 -22.60 -13.49
N PRO A 283 -12.89 -22.90 -13.51
CA PRO A 283 -13.50 -23.89 -12.61
C PRO A 283 -12.93 -25.32 -12.76
N VAL A 284 -12.23 -25.63 -13.85
CA VAL A 284 -11.64 -26.96 -14.10
C VAL A 284 -10.12 -26.97 -13.89
N HIS A 285 -9.54 -25.90 -13.33
CA HIS A 285 -8.15 -25.86 -12.92
C HIS A 285 -7.79 -27.06 -12.02
N PRO A 286 -6.61 -27.72 -12.18
CA PRO A 286 -5.50 -27.35 -13.04
C PRO A 286 -5.54 -27.98 -14.45
N LEU A 287 -6.66 -28.54 -14.91
CA LEU A 287 -6.74 -29.15 -16.24
C LEU A 287 -6.35 -28.16 -17.35
N PHE A 288 -6.71 -26.89 -17.18
CA PHE A 288 -6.28 -25.79 -18.04
C PHE A 288 -5.62 -24.66 -17.22
N THR A 289 -4.45 -24.21 -17.65
CA THR A 289 -3.65 -23.17 -16.98
C THR A 289 -3.15 -22.09 -17.98
N PRO A 290 -4.04 -21.36 -18.66
CA PRO A 290 -3.64 -20.43 -19.72
C PRO A 290 -2.95 -19.17 -19.18
N SER A 291 -1.73 -18.91 -19.64
CA SER A 291 -0.97 -17.68 -19.32
C SER A 291 -1.22 -16.55 -20.34
N ARG A 292 -2.49 -16.17 -20.56
CA ARG A 292 -2.88 -15.23 -21.65
C ARG A 292 -3.19 -13.82 -21.17
N MET A 293 -3.89 -13.67 -20.06
CA MET A 293 -4.26 -12.38 -19.46
C MET A 293 -3.75 -12.32 -18.03
N HIS A 294 -2.81 -11.43 -17.77
CA HIS A 294 -2.29 -11.14 -16.44
C HIS A 294 -3.18 -10.13 -15.73
N ILE A 295 -3.53 -10.40 -14.48
CA ILE A 295 -4.38 -9.54 -13.66
C ILE A 295 -3.60 -9.08 -12.43
N ASP A 296 -3.65 -7.78 -12.12
CA ASP A 296 -3.06 -7.15 -10.93
C ASP A 296 -4.16 -6.35 -10.22
N ILE A 297 -4.32 -6.51 -8.91
CA ILE A 297 -5.28 -5.76 -8.10
C ILE A 297 -4.64 -5.28 -6.81
N THR A 298 -4.87 -4.02 -6.46
CA THR A 298 -4.45 -3.42 -5.19
C THR A 298 -5.62 -2.80 -4.46
N TYR A 299 -5.82 -3.18 -3.19
CA TYR A 299 -6.69 -2.44 -2.25
C TYR A 299 -5.84 -1.52 -1.38
N THR A 300 -6.33 -0.29 -1.14
CA THR A 300 -5.73 0.64 -0.19
C THR A 300 -6.78 1.12 0.80
N PHE A 301 -6.57 0.81 2.08
CA PHE A 301 -7.43 1.23 3.20
C PHE A 301 -6.69 2.26 4.04
N PHE A 302 -7.34 3.35 4.39
CA PHE A 302 -6.71 4.47 5.12
C PHE A 302 -7.24 4.57 6.55
N ALA A 303 -6.41 5.11 7.45
CA ALA A 303 -6.85 5.53 8.77
C ALA A 303 -7.85 6.68 8.64
N GLY A 304 -8.86 6.72 9.51
CA GLY A 304 -9.82 7.82 9.59
C GLY A 304 -10.75 8.06 8.40
N LEU A 305 -10.52 7.45 7.23
CA LEU A 305 -11.29 7.72 6.01
C LEU A 305 -12.42 6.71 5.76
N PRO A 306 -13.58 7.17 5.27
CA PRO A 306 -14.77 6.34 5.07
C PRO A 306 -14.78 5.59 3.72
N PHE A 307 -13.65 5.57 3.00
CA PHE A 307 -13.53 4.89 1.72
C PHE A 307 -12.22 4.11 1.64
N PHE A 308 -12.19 3.15 0.71
CA PHE A 308 -10.98 2.49 0.26
C PHE A 308 -10.82 2.62 -1.26
N LEU A 309 -9.60 2.46 -1.76
CA LEU A 309 -9.31 2.46 -3.19
C LEU A 309 -9.10 1.03 -3.68
N LYS A 310 -9.59 0.74 -4.89
CA LYS A 310 -9.21 -0.44 -5.67
C LYS A 310 -8.57 0.05 -6.97
N HIS A 311 -7.37 -0.44 -7.26
CA HIS A 311 -6.72 -0.30 -8.55
C HIS A 311 -6.64 -1.71 -9.18
N GLY A 312 -7.01 -1.85 -10.45
CA GLY A 312 -6.87 -3.10 -11.20
C GLY A 312 -6.24 -2.88 -12.56
N THR A 313 -5.43 -3.84 -13.01
CA THR A 313 -4.89 -3.90 -14.37
C THR A 313 -5.15 -5.27 -14.96
N MET A 314 -5.54 -5.32 -16.23
CA MET A 314 -5.62 -6.54 -17.05
C MET A 314 -4.76 -6.37 -18.29
N ARG A 315 -3.74 -7.23 -18.47
CA ARG A 315 -2.78 -7.13 -19.58
C ARG A 315 -2.70 -8.43 -20.36
N MET A 316 -2.78 -8.31 -21.67
CA MET A 316 -2.70 -9.45 -22.58
C MET A 316 -1.24 -9.78 -22.83
N VAL A 317 -0.81 -10.95 -22.36
CA VAL A 317 0.54 -11.51 -22.58
C VAL A 317 0.60 -12.23 -23.94
N LYS A 318 -0.55 -12.74 -24.40
CA LYS A 318 -0.72 -13.39 -25.71
C LYS A 318 -2.04 -12.93 -26.33
N ASP A 319 -2.13 -13.00 -27.65
CA ASP A 319 -3.40 -12.88 -28.38
C ASP A 319 -4.49 -13.75 -27.74
N LEU A 320 -5.65 -13.16 -27.52
CA LEU A 320 -6.76 -13.75 -26.78
C LEU A 320 -8.10 -13.27 -27.35
N ASP A 321 -8.91 -14.22 -27.77
CA ASP A 321 -10.32 -13.97 -28.06
C ASP A 321 -11.12 -14.11 -26.76
N ILE A 322 -11.91 -13.08 -26.45
CA ILE A 322 -12.82 -13.06 -25.30
C ILE A 322 -14.25 -12.88 -25.77
N ALA A 323 -15.20 -13.45 -25.03
CA ALA A 323 -16.62 -13.21 -25.21
C ALA A 323 -17.13 -12.07 -24.30
N ALA A 324 -16.49 -11.91 -23.14
CA ALA A 324 -16.78 -10.86 -22.16
C ALA A 324 -15.60 -10.66 -21.20
N MET A 325 -15.50 -9.47 -20.60
CA MET A 325 -14.55 -9.13 -19.54
C MET A 325 -15.19 -8.20 -18.51
N ARG A 326 -14.83 -8.34 -17.22
CA ARG A 326 -15.35 -7.52 -16.11
C ARG A 326 -14.26 -7.01 -15.17
N ASP A 327 -14.44 -5.79 -14.67
CA ASP A 327 -13.47 -5.09 -13.81
C ASP A 327 -14.06 -4.48 -12.52
N ASP A 328 -15.36 -4.19 -12.50
CA ASP A 328 -16.09 -3.64 -11.34
C ASP A 328 -17.40 -4.43 -11.12
N GLU A 329 -17.28 -5.63 -10.53
CA GLU A 329 -18.41 -6.52 -10.22
C GLU A 329 -18.55 -6.70 -8.71
N TRP A 330 -19.70 -6.28 -8.19
CA TRP A 330 -20.04 -6.34 -6.77
C TRP A 330 -21.35 -7.06 -6.54
N VAL A 331 -21.36 -7.95 -5.54
CA VAL A 331 -22.49 -8.83 -5.25
C VAL A 331 -22.80 -8.81 -3.76
N PHE A 332 -24.06 -8.56 -3.42
CA PHE A 332 -24.53 -8.44 -2.03
C PHE A 332 -25.77 -9.29 -1.80
N SER A 333 -25.77 -10.01 -0.68
CA SER A 333 -26.83 -10.93 -0.30
C SER A 333 -27.62 -10.49 0.91
N GLY A 334 -28.83 -11.05 1.04
CA GLY A 334 -29.75 -10.72 2.12
C GLY A 334 -30.49 -9.39 1.94
N PHE A 335 -30.55 -8.85 0.72
CA PHE A 335 -31.21 -7.57 0.42
C PHE A 335 -30.72 -6.42 1.33
N SER A 336 -29.38 -6.28 1.47
CA SER A 336 -28.72 -5.27 2.31
C SER A 336 -29.13 -3.82 2.06
N PHE A 337 -29.81 -3.54 0.95
CA PHE A 337 -30.16 -2.20 0.50
C PHE A 337 -31.64 -2.13 0.11
N THR A 338 -32.23 -0.94 0.18
CA THR A 338 -33.63 -0.73 -0.20
C THR A 338 -33.75 -0.13 -1.59
N ASP A 339 -32.75 0.63 -2.04
CA ASP A 339 -32.81 1.45 -3.23
C ASP A 339 -31.44 1.58 -3.91
N PRO A 340 -31.39 1.73 -5.25
CA PRO A 340 -30.19 2.09 -5.97
C PRO A 340 -29.94 3.60 -5.97
N LEU A 341 -28.68 3.99 -6.16
CA LEU A 341 -28.27 5.35 -6.47
C LEU A 341 -27.25 5.38 -7.60
N TRP A 342 -27.10 6.53 -8.23
CA TRP A 342 -26.10 6.75 -9.29
C TRP A 342 -25.63 8.20 -9.36
N LEU A 343 -24.46 8.42 -9.96
CA LEU A 343 -23.89 9.75 -10.18
C LEU A 343 -23.94 10.11 -11.65
N ASP A 344 -24.51 11.27 -11.97
CA ASP A 344 -24.51 11.80 -13.34
C ASP A 344 -23.15 12.39 -13.75
N ALA A 345 -23.08 12.92 -14.99
CA ALA A 345 -21.89 13.55 -15.55
C ALA A 345 -21.33 14.71 -14.71
N ALA A 346 -22.19 15.44 -14.00
CA ALA A 346 -21.81 16.54 -13.12
C ALA A 346 -21.38 16.03 -11.72
N GLY A 347 -21.57 14.74 -11.43
CA GLY A 347 -21.32 14.11 -10.14
C GLY A 347 -22.45 14.31 -9.14
N VAL A 348 -23.65 14.73 -9.59
CA VAL A 348 -24.84 14.83 -8.75
C VAL A 348 -25.41 13.42 -8.54
N ILE A 349 -25.81 13.13 -7.30
CA ILE A 349 -26.38 11.84 -6.94
C ILE A 349 -27.88 11.83 -7.21
N HIS A 350 -28.37 10.75 -7.80
CA HIS A 350 -29.77 10.48 -8.07
C HIS A 350 -30.18 9.15 -7.44
N GLU A 351 -31.40 9.10 -6.88
CA GLU A 351 -32.02 7.85 -6.39
C GLU A 351 -32.81 7.17 -7.51
N GLY A 352 -32.88 5.84 -7.50
CA GLY A 352 -33.75 5.08 -8.40
C GLY A 352 -33.10 4.71 -9.74
N PRO A 353 -33.92 4.44 -10.78
CA PRO A 353 -33.42 3.91 -12.05
C PRO A 353 -32.59 4.94 -12.82
N VAL A 354 -31.65 4.44 -13.62
CA VAL A 354 -30.78 5.28 -14.46
C VAL A 354 -31.42 5.51 -15.83
N PRO A 355 -31.71 6.77 -16.23
CA PRO A 355 -32.21 7.10 -17.57
C PRO A 355 -31.22 6.68 -18.65
N GLN A 356 -31.69 6.10 -19.75
CA GLN A 356 -30.86 5.48 -20.79
C GLN A 356 -29.85 6.45 -21.41
N GLU A 357 -30.27 7.70 -21.60
CA GLU A 357 -29.48 8.80 -22.13
C GLU A 357 -28.33 9.24 -21.22
N THR A 358 -28.41 8.96 -19.93
CA THR A 358 -27.38 9.35 -18.94
C THR A 358 -26.34 8.26 -18.67
N GLN A 359 -26.66 7.00 -19.04
CA GLN A 359 -25.83 5.84 -18.73
C GLN A 359 -24.36 6.00 -19.19
N PRO A 360 -24.06 6.46 -20.42
CA PRO A 360 -22.68 6.56 -20.91
C PRO A 360 -21.78 7.49 -20.08
N ASP A 361 -22.37 8.53 -19.49
CA ASP A 361 -21.64 9.61 -18.80
C ASP A 361 -21.70 9.48 -17.28
N MET A 362 -22.25 8.39 -16.75
CA MET A 362 -22.25 8.11 -15.32
C MET A 362 -20.84 8.18 -14.73
N GLN A 363 -20.74 8.72 -13.52
CA GLN A 363 -19.47 8.91 -12.81
C GLN A 363 -19.33 8.01 -11.58
N GLY A 364 -20.36 7.22 -11.28
CA GLY A 364 -20.42 6.33 -10.14
C GLY A 364 -21.81 5.69 -9.97
N ILE A 365 -21.87 4.72 -9.07
CA ILE A 365 -23.02 3.85 -8.84
C ILE A 365 -23.03 3.38 -7.39
N GLY A 366 -24.19 3.03 -6.85
CA GLY A 366 -24.23 2.40 -5.54
C GLY A 366 -25.63 2.01 -5.10
N TYR A 367 -25.73 1.78 -3.81
CA TYR A 367 -26.98 1.50 -3.12
C TYR A 367 -27.05 2.23 -1.79
N PHE A 368 -28.26 2.37 -1.27
CA PHE A 368 -28.50 2.80 0.10
C PHE A 368 -29.62 2.01 0.76
N ASN A 369 -29.64 2.05 2.09
CA ASN A 369 -30.67 1.42 2.92
C ASN A 369 -31.38 2.50 3.75
N ARG A 370 -32.68 2.69 3.51
CA ARG A 370 -33.51 3.66 4.25
C ARG A 370 -33.59 3.38 5.75
N ASN A 371 -33.54 2.11 6.14
CA ASN A 371 -33.68 1.68 7.53
C ASN A 371 -32.36 1.81 8.31
N SER A 372 -31.27 1.23 7.79
CA SER A 372 -29.97 1.30 8.46
C SER A 372 -29.27 2.65 8.25
N ARG A 373 -29.73 3.44 7.27
CA ARG A 373 -29.16 4.75 6.90
C ARG A 373 -27.73 4.65 6.39
N ASP A 374 -27.44 3.56 5.69
CA ASP A 374 -26.11 3.28 5.15
C ASP A 374 -26.14 3.25 3.63
N ALA A 375 -25.09 3.80 3.02
CA ALA A 375 -24.85 3.76 1.58
C ALA A 375 -23.50 3.10 1.27
N PHE A 376 -23.42 2.42 0.13
CA PHE A 376 -22.19 1.91 -0.47
C PHE A 376 -22.10 2.40 -1.90
N ILE A 377 -21.05 3.16 -2.22
CA ILE A 377 -20.95 3.94 -3.46
C ILE A 377 -19.59 3.72 -4.11
N ALA A 378 -19.58 3.28 -5.37
CA ALA A 378 -18.40 3.27 -6.22
C ALA A 378 -18.28 4.61 -6.94
N LEU A 379 -17.15 5.28 -6.75
CA LEU A 379 -16.73 6.49 -7.46
C LEU A 379 -15.69 6.09 -8.49
N TRP A 380 -16.00 6.24 -9.77
CA TRP A 380 -15.08 5.89 -10.83
C TRP A 380 -14.07 7.01 -11.04
N LEU A 381 -12.77 6.70 -10.93
CA LEU A 381 -11.69 7.68 -11.00
C LEU A 381 -10.88 7.54 -12.29
N GLU A 382 -10.63 6.30 -12.72
CA GLU A 382 -9.82 6.01 -13.90
C GLU A 382 -10.38 4.80 -14.62
N LEU A 383 -10.42 4.86 -15.95
CA LEU A 383 -10.63 3.71 -16.83
C LEU A 383 -9.90 3.96 -18.14
N GLU A 384 -8.72 3.37 -18.27
CA GLU A 384 -7.87 3.46 -19.45
C GLU A 384 -7.81 2.11 -20.15
N ALA A 385 -7.86 2.12 -21.48
CA ALA A 385 -7.85 0.91 -22.28
C ALA A 385 -7.05 1.14 -23.56
N GLU A 386 -6.10 0.26 -23.82
CA GLU A 386 -5.20 0.30 -24.97
C GLU A 386 -5.37 -1.00 -25.76
N GLY A 387 -5.63 -0.89 -27.07
CA GLY A 387 -5.83 -2.05 -27.95
C GLY A 387 -7.18 -2.75 -27.76
N PHE A 388 -8.22 -1.98 -27.43
CA PHE A 388 -9.63 -2.40 -27.40
C PHE A 388 -10.40 -1.68 -28.51
N GLU A 389 -11.35 -2.36 -29.14
CA GLU A 389 -12.21 -1.76 -30.19
C GLU A 389 -13.25 -0.82 -29.59
N ASP A 390 -14.01 -1.32 -28.61
CA ASP A 390 -15.03 -0.59 -27.88
C ASP A 390 -14.92 -0.89 -26.38
N VAL A 391 -15.14 0.15 -25.56
CA VAL A 391 -15.00 0.07 -24.09
C VAL A 391 -16.24 0.64 -23.41
N THR A 392 -17.00 -0.22 -22.74
CA THR A 392 -18.15 0.23 -21.93
C THR A 392 -17.68 0.77 -20.58
N ARG A 393 -18.01 2.04 -20.30
CA ARG A 393 -17.53 2.75 -19.11
C ARG A 393 -18.50 2.74 -17.93
N HIS A 394 -19.74 2.32 -18.16
CA HIS A 394 -20.81 2.35 -17.18
C HIS A 394 -21.34 0.95 -16.82
N THR A 395 -22.18 0.89 -15.80
CA THR A 395 -22.95 -0.28 -15.38
C THR A 395 -24.25 0.19 -14.75
N LEU A 396 -25.21 -0.72 -14.61
CA LEU A 396 -26.48 -0.46 -13.94
C LEU A 396 -26.59 -1.21 -12.62
N PRO A 397 -27.24 -0.63 -11.59
CA PRO A 397 -27.45 -1.32 -10.33
C PRO A 397 -28.66 -2.25 -10.47
N SER A 398 -28.48 -3.52 -10.15
CA SER A 398 -29.59 -4.47 -10.05
C SER A 398 -30.03 -4.63 -8.60
N MET A 399 -31.32 -4.43 -8.35
CA MET A 399 -31.96 -4.75 -7.07
C MET A 399 -32.39 -6.22 -6.98
N TYR A 400 -32.30 -6.97 -8.09
CA TYR A 400 -32.66 -8.38 -8.09
C TYR A 400 -31.81 -9.18 -9.08
N TYR A 401 -30.91 -9.96 -8.51
CA TYR A 401 -30.10 -10.97 -9.16
C TYR A 401 -30.39 -12.31 -8.48
N ARG A 402 -31.14 -13.18 -9.16
CA ARG A 402 -31.72 -14.41 -8.61
C ARG A 402 -30.79 -15.21 -7.66
N PRO A 403 -29.48 -15.39 -7.94
CA PRO A 403 -28.61 -16.17 -7.05
C PRO A 403 -28.18 -15.42 -5.77
N HIS A 404 -28.14 -14.09 -5.77
CA HIS A 404 -27.49 -13.34 -4.69
C HIS A 404 -28.23 -12.11 -4.16
N GLY A 405 -29.14 -11.46 -4.89
CA GLY A 405 -29.82 -10.25 -4.43
C GLY A 405 -29.36 -9.01 -5.20
N HIS A 406 -28.55 -8.14 -4.60
CA HIS A 406 -28.12 -6.89 -5.25
C HIS A 406 -26.77 -7.09 -5.95
N CYS A 407 -26.64 -6.56 -7.16
CA CYS A 407 -25.35 -6.56 -7.85
C CYS A 407 -25.24 -5.47 -8.91
N TRP A 408 -24.01 -5.06 -9.20
CA TRP A 408 -23.67 -4.41 -10.45
C TRP A 408 -22.40 -5.06 -11.04
N ALA A 409 -22.22 -4.93 -12.35
CA ALA A 409 -21.10 -5.49 -13.06
C ALA A 409 -20.79 -4.65 -14.30
N ARG A 410 -19.65 -3.96 -14.30
CA ARG A 410 -19.17 -3.28 -15.50
C ARG A 410 -18.52 -4.29 -16.44
N TYR A 411 -18.91 -4.23 -17.72
CA TYR A 411 -18.39 -5.07 -18.80
C TYR A 411 -17.60 -4.22 -19.81
N PRO A 412 -16.35 -3.82 -19.52
CA PRO A 412 -15.57 -2.98 -20.43
C PRO A 412 -15.48 -3.58 -21.83
N ALA A 413 -15.33 -4.90 -21.91
CA ALA A 413 -15.49 -5.66 -23.14
C ALA A 413 -16.71 -6.58 -23.03
N GLY A 414 -17.91 -6.07 -23.35
CA GLY A 414 -19.18 -6.80 -23.20
C GLY A 414 -19.61 -7.65 -24.39
N HIS A 415 -18.87 -7.59 -25.50
CA HIS A 415 -19.10 -8.38 -26.70
C HIS A 415 -17.84 -9.17 -27.07
N ALA A 416 -17.96 -10.05 -28.06
CA ALA A 416 -16.82 -10.80 -28.56
C ALA A 416 -15.77 -9.84 -29.15
N GLN A 417 -14.51 -10.02 -28.75
CA GLN A 417 -13.38 -9.19 -29.20
C GLN A 417 -12.10 -10.03 -29.27
N SER A 418 -11.24 -9.70 -30.24
CA SER A 418 -9.90 -10.27 -30.37
C SER A 418 -8.87 -9.29 -29.83
N LEU A 419 -8.33 -9.56 -28.64
CA LEU A 419 -7.32 -8.72 -28.02
C LEU A 419 -5.92 -9.20 -28.39
N LYS A 420 -5.02 -8.26 -28.73
CA LYS A 420 -3.65 -8.57 -29.11
C LYS A 420 -2.73 -8.62 -27.89
N ALA A 421 -1.64 -9.38 -28.00
CA ALA A 421 -0.56 -9.29 -27.04
C ALA A 421 -0.10 -7.83 -26.90
N GLY A 422 -0.03 -7.34 -25.66
CA GLY A 422 0.25 -5.93 -25.36
C GLY A 422 -0.99 -5.07 -25.11
N SER A 423 -2.20 -5.47 -25.54
CA SER A 423 -3.43 -4.79 -25.12
C SER A 423 -3.52 -4.75 -23.59
N SER A 424 -4.06 -3.67 -23.04
CA SER A 424 -4.15 -3.51 -21.59
C SER A 424 -5.31 -2.63 -21.16
N MET A 425 -5.81 -2.87 -19.96
CA MET A 425 -6.81 -2.03 -19.33
C MET A 425 -6.42 -1.74 -17.89
N ARG A 426 -6.59 -0.49 -17.45
CA ARG A 426 -6.36 -0.03 -16.08
C ARG A 426 -7.65 0.61 -15.56
N GLN A 427 -7.98 0.31 -14.31
CA GLN A 427 -9.11 0.92 -13.62
C GLN A 427 -8.72 1.34 -12.21
N LYS A 428 -9.28 2.48 -11.76
CA LYS A 428 -9.16 2.94 -10.38
C LYS A 428 -10.52 3.44 -9.90
N ASN A 429 -11.00 2.87 -8.80
CA ASN A 429 -12.26 3.24 -8.17
C ASN A 429 -12.04 3.52 -6.67
N ALA A 430 -12.82 4.46 -6.12
CA ALA A 430 -12.98 4.61 -4.68
C ALA A 430 -14.34 4.05 -4.24
N TYR A 431 -14.35 3.26 -3.18
CA TYR A 431 -15.58 2.70 -2.63
C TYR A 431 -15.87 3.36 -1.29
N LEU A 432 -16.87 4.24 -1.30
CA LEU A 432 -17.27 5.08 -0.21
C LEU A 432 -18.41 4.44 0.58
N ILE A 433 -18.24 4.42 1.89
CA ILE A 433 -19.29 4.14 2.87
C ILE A 433 -19.79 5.48 3.41
N ALA A 434 -21.08 5.77 3.26
CA ALA A 434 -21.65 7.04 3.67
C ALA A 434 -22.93 6.85 4.50
N PRO A 435 -23.25 7.76 5.43
CA PRO A 435 -24.60 7.84 5.97
C PRO A 435 -25.58 8.32 4.90
N TYR A 436 -26.81 7.81 4.96
CA TYR A 436 -27.96 8.23 4.18
C TYR A 436 -29.06 8.72 5.13
N TYR A 437 -29.48 9.98 4.98
CA TYR A 437 -30.59 10.53 5.75
C TYR A 437 -31.73 10.88 4.80
N GLU A 438 -32.94 10.38 5.07
CA GLU A 438 -34.11 10.68 4.23
C GLU A 438 -34.41 12.18 4.16
N ALA A 439 -34.17 12.90 5.26
CA ALA A 439 -34.17 14.36 5.27
C ALA A 439 -33.00 14.88 4.40
N GLY A 440 -33.32 15.31 3.17
CA GLY A 440 -32.35 15.79 2.18
C GLY A 440 -32.04 14.80 1.05
N GLY A 441 -32.52 13.55 1.13
CA GLY A 441 -32.40 12.52 0.09
C GLY A 441 -30.96 12.28 -0.38
N ALA A 442 -30.79 11.90 -1.65
CA ALA A 442 -29.49 11.70 -2.28
C ALA A 442 -28.49 12.86 -2.10
N ALA A 443 -28.95 14.11 -2.06
CA ALA A 443 -28.07 15.27 -1.90
C ALA A 443 -27.41 15.34 -0.50
N ALA A 444 -28.05 14.75 0.52
CA ALA A 444 -27.56 14.74 1.90
C ALA A 444 -26.65 13.55 2.24
N ILE A 445 -26.39 12.64 1.27
CA ILE A 445 -25.50 11.50 1.49
C ILE A 445 -24.10 11.99 1.85
N GLY A 446 -23.55 11.44 2.94
CA GLY A 446 -22.23 11.82 3.43
C GLY A 446 -22.22 12.94 4.47
N GLN A 447 -23.33 13.66 4.68
CA GLN A 447 -23.41 14.75 5.68
C GLN A 447 -23.53 14.20 7.11
N SER A 448 -23.15 14.97 8.12
CA SER A 448 -23.37 14.58 9.52
C SER A 448 -24.80 14.89 9.98
N MET A 449 -25.30 14.16 10.99
CA MET A 449 -26.66 14.35 11.53
C MET A 449 -26.88 15.79 12.08
N GLY A 450 -25.81 16.45 12.54
CA GLY A 450 -25.84 17.85 12.98
C GLY A 450 -25.93 18.86 11.84
N ASP A 451 -25.36 18.55 10.67
CA ASP A 451 -25.42 19.39 9.47
C ASP A 451 -26.80 19.30 8.81
N VAL A 452 -27.40 18.11 8.81
CA VAL A 452 -28.77 17.87 8.30
C VAL A 452 -29.81 18.65 9.13
N GLN A 453 -29.60 18.82 10.43
CA GLN A 453 -30.52 19.56 11.31
C GLN A 453 -30.27 21.08 11.36
N ARG A 454 -29.04 21.54 11.11
CA ARG A 454 -28.66 22.95 11.21
C ARG A 454 -28.75 23.72 9.88
N GLY A 455 -28.97 23.02 8.77
CA GLY A 455 -28.72 23.60 7.44
C GLY A 455 -27.20 23.72 7.19
N PRO A 456 -26.79 23.99 5.94
CA PRO A 456 -25.39 23.90 5.52
C PRO A 456 -24.46 24.71 6.44
N VAL A 457 -23.50 24.01 7.06
CA VAL A 457 -22.50 24.60 7.95
C VAL A 457 -21.37 25.16 7.09
N TYR A 458 -21.33 26.49 7.00
CA TYR A 458 -20.23 27.35 6.52
C TYR A 458 -19.21 26.72 5.56
N GLY A 459 -19.40 26.96 4.27
CA GLY A 459 -18.37 26.80 3.23
C GLY A 459 -18.78 25.98 2.02
N ASP A 460 -19.80 25.14 2.16
CA ASP A 460 -20.39 24.40 1.04
C ASP A 460 -21.42 25.30 0.35
N GLU A 461 -21.21 25.61 -0.94
CA GLU A 461 -22.26 26.19 -1.77
C GLU A 461 -23.54 25.33 -1.64
N GLU A 462 -24.71 25.98 -1.58
CA GLU A 462 -26.00 25.31 -1.53
C GLU A 462 -26.04 24.15 -2.56
N GLY A 463 -26.15 22.91 -2.08
CA GLY A 463 -26.44 21.75 -2.93
C GLY A 463 -25.26 20.90 -3.42
N VAL A 464 -24.03 21.08 -2.92
CA VAL A 464 -22.90 20.20 -3.29
C VAL A 464 -22.74 19.03 -2.31
N SER A 465 -23.02 17.80 -2.76
CA SER A 465 -22.92 16.59 -1.93
C SER A 465 -21.45 16.22 -1.60
N VAL A 466 -21.21 15.72 -0.38
CA VAL A 466 -19.93 15.16 0.10
C VAL A 466 -19.34 14.13 -0.87
N VAL A 467 -20.20 13.37 -1.55
CA VAL A 467 -19.79 12.36 -2.55
C VAL A 467 -19.16 13.03 -3.78
N ARG A 468 -19.78 14.10 -4.30
CA ARG A 468 -19.27 14.87 -5.43
C ARG A 468 -17.92 15.49 -5.10
N ASN A 469 -17.81 16.11 -3.93
CA ASN A 469 -16.54 16.67 -3.45
C ASN A 469 -15.49 15.58 -3.30
N THR A 470 -15.80 14.45 -2.66
CA THR A 470 -14.87 13.32 -2.53
C THR A 470 -14.36 12.84 -3.87
N ARG A 471 -15.23 12.69 -4.87
CA ARG A 471 -14.79 12.29 -6.21
C ARG A 471 -13.90 13.34 -6.87
N ASN A 472 -14.33 14.60 -6.89
CA ASN A 472 -13.59 15.70 -7.51
C ASN A 472 -12.19 15.83 -6.90
N ARG A 473 -12.10 15.68 -5.57
CA ARG A 473 -10.85 15.76 -4.83
C ARG A 473 -9.88 14.59 -5.16
N LEU A 474 -10.41 13.38 -5.37
CA LEU A 474 -9.62 12.20 -5.72
C LEU A 474 -9.14 12.18 -7.18
N LEU A 475 -9.91 12.80 -8.09
CA LEU A 475 -9.50 13.02 -9.49
C LEU A 475 -8.41 14.08 -9.62
N ASN A 476 -8.40 15.04 -8.70
CA ASN A 476 -7.49 16.18 -8.73
C ASN A 476 -6.61 16.16 -7.45
N PRO A 477 -5.60 15.28 -7.39
CA PRO A 477 -4.72 15.18 -6.23
C PRO A 477 -3.93 16.47 -5.99
N LEU A 478 -3.44 16.65 -4.77
CA LEU A 478 -2.59 17.79 -4.40
C LEU A 478 -1.36 17.87 -5.30
N VAL A 479 -1.04 19.08 -5.75
CA VAL A 479 0.14 19.33 -6.58
C VAL A 479 1.34 19.52 -5.68
N VAL A 480 2.39 18.75 -5.92
CA VAL A 480 3.65 18.82 -5.16
C VAL A 480 4.59 19.84 -5.80
N GLU A 481 5.06 20.80 -4.99
CA GLU A 481 5.96 21.87 -5.38
C GLU A 481 7.21 21.83 -4.46
N THR A 482 8.42 21.76 -5.05
CA THR A 482 9.69 21.67 -4.29
C THR A 482 10.35 23.04 -4.04
N GLU A 483 9.56 24.11 -4.02
CA GLU A 483 10.06 25.48 -3.81
C GLU A 483 10.61 25.70 -2.40
N ARG A 484 11.44 26.74 -2.23
CA ARG A 484 11.97 27.12 -0.90
C ARG A 484 10.83 27.59 0.00
N LEU A 485 10.87 27.12 1.25
CA LEU A 485 10.03 27.65 2.32
C LEU A 485 10.23 29.17 2.45
N SER A 486 9.12 29.90 2.49
CA SER A 486 9.10 31.25 3.04
C SER A 486 9.31 31.15 4.55
N CYS A 487 10.39 31.75 5.05
CA CYS A 487 10.68 31.80 6.48
C CYS A 487 9.63 32.66 7.19
N VAL A 488 8.88 32.08 8.12
CA VAL A 488 7.97 32.81 9.02
C VAL A 488 8.59 32.81 10.42
N ALA A 489 8.33 33.86 11.20
CA ALA A 489 8.73 33.90 12.60
C ALA A 489 8.19 32.65 13.32
N ALA A 490 9.06 31.93 14.03
CA ALA A 490 8.75 30.61 14.55
C ALA A 490 8.73 30.62 16.08
N THR A 491 7.67 30.09 16.66
CA THR A 491 7.55 29.84 18.11
C THR A 491 7.98 28.41 18.41
N LEU A 492 8.72 28.21 19.51
CA LEU A 492 9.15 26.89 19.95
C LEU A 492 8.05 26.26 20.83
N VAL A 493 7.48 25.14 20.38
CA VAL A 493 6.53 24.33 21.15
C VAL A 493 6.95 22.86 21.07
N GLY A 494 7.32 22.28 22.21
CA GLY A 494 7.73 20.86 22.30
C GLY A 494 9.06 20.55 21.60
N ALA A 495 9.26 19.27 21.28
CA ALA A 495 10.40 18.75 20.54
C ALA A 495 9.98 17.57 19.67
N LEU A 496 10.68 17.36 18.54
CA LEU A 496 10.50 16.22 17.66
C LEU A 496 11.07 14.92 18.27
N ALA A 497 12.18 15.04 18.99
CA ALA A 497 12.83 13.90 19.65
C ALA A 497 11.95 13.36 20.77
N ARG A 498 11.64 12.06 20.71
CA ARG A 498 11.03 11.31 21.81
C ARG A 498 12.11 10.90 22.83
N PRO A 499 11.73 10.47 24.05
CA PRO A 499 12.67 9.85 24.97
C PRO A 499 13.43 8.71 24.29
N GLY A 500 14.77 8.70 24.38
CA GLY A 500 15.62 7.74 23.67
C GLY A 500 16.13 8.21 22.30
N GLU A 501 15.59 9.29 21.74
CA GLU A 501 15.98 9.81 20.41
C GLU A 501 16.85 11.07 20.48
N SER A 502 17.21 11.52 21.69
CA SER A 502 17.95 12.76 21.88
C SER A 502 19.46 12.58 21.69
N GLU A 503 20.19 13.69 21.56
CA GLU A 503 21.67 13.66 21.53
C GLU A 503 22.28 13.11 22.83
N ALA A 504 21.57 13.18 23.95
CA ALA A 504 22.02 12.61 25.22
C ALA A 504 21.96 11.07 25.22
N ASP A 505 21.04 10.48 24.44
CA ASP A 505 20.88 9.03 24.28
C ASP A 505 21.85 8.46 23.24
N ALA A 506 22.36 9.31 22.33
CA ALA A 506 23.20 8.90 21.21
C ALA A 506 24.47 8.12 21.61
N PRO A 507 25.20 8.44 22.70
CA PRO A 507 26.37 7.66 23.10
C PRO A 507 26.03 6.23 23.50
N LEU A 508 24.98 6.02 24.30
CA LEU A 508 24.56 4.67 24.70
C LEU A 508 24.04 3.88 23.49
N LYS A 509 23.24 4.51 22.63
CA LYS A 509 22.78 3.87 21.39
C LYS A 509 23.91 3.48 20.46
N ALA A 510 24.94 4.33 20.32
CA ALA A 510 26.13 3.99 19.54
C ALA A 510 26.81 2.73 20.11
N LYS A 511 27.03 2.67 21.44
CA LYS A 511 27.58 1.46 22.10
C LYS A 511 26.72 0.21 21.85
N ILE A 512 25.38 0.34 21.88
CA ILE A 512 24.47 -0.76 21.60
C ILE A 512 24.61 -1.24 20.15
N TRP A 513 24.63 -0.32 19.18
CA TRP A 513 24.80 -0.67 17.76
C TRP A 513 26.17 -1.31 17.49
N GLU A 514 27.24 -0.80 18.08
CA GLU A 514 28.58 -1.40 18.02
C GLU A 514 28.58 -2.82 18.61
N ALA A 515 27.95 -3.00 19.77
CA ALA A 515 27.81 -4.31 20.40
C ALA A 515 26.98 -5.29 19.56
N LEU A 516 25.92 -4.82 18.90
CA LEU A 516 25.11 -5.63 17.99
C LEU A 516 25.91 -6.05 16.74
N GLN A 517 26.83 -5.20 16.26
CA GLN A 517 27.73 -5.55 15.14
C GLN A 517 28.69 -6.68 15.49
N GLU A 518 28.96 -6.94 16.78
CA GLU A 518 29.78 -8.06 17.24
C GLU A 518 29.00 -9.39 17.33
N VAL A 519 27.69 -9.40 17.09
CA VAL A 519 26.88 -10.61 17.18
C VAL A 519 26.81 -11.28 15.80
N PRO A 520 27.57 -12.37 15.56
CA PRO A 520 27.59 -13.05 14.27
C PRO A 520 26.27 -13.79 14.02
N ASP A 521 25.86 -13.89 12.75
CA ASP A 521 24.86 -14.87 12.34
C ASP A 521 25.55 -16.23 12.14
N ALA A 522 25.38 -17.10 13.13
CA ALA A 522 25.95 -18.45 13.16
C ALA A 522 25.48 -19.36 12.01
N GLN A 523 24.51 -18.94 11.19
CA GLN A 523 24.09 -19.67 10.00
C GLN A 523 25.07 -19.51 8.82
N PHE A 524 26.02 -18.57 8.89
CA PHE A 524 27.08 -18.43 7.90
C PHE A 524 28.37 -19.14 8.35
N TYR A 525 28.82 -20.12 7.56
CA TYR A 525 30.00 -20.94 7.91
C TYR A 525 31.32 -20.39 7.37
N THR A 526 31.28 -19.60 6.29
CA THR A 526 32.47 -19.15 5.55
C THR A 526 32.61 -17.64 5.48
N VAL A 527 31.57 -16.90 5.89
CA VAL A 527 31.55 -15.44 5.88
C VAL A 527 31.25 -14.95 7.29
N ASP A 528 31.98 -13.92 7.70
CA ASP A 528 31.80 -13.28 9.01
C ASP A 528 30.77 -12.15 8.87
N ALA A 529 29.49 -12.51 8.95
CA ALA A 529 28.37 -11.58 8.85
C ALA A 529 27.64 -11.47 10.20
N ASN A 530 27.22 -10.25 10.56
CA ASN A 530 26.55 -9.96 11.83
C ASN A 530 25.11 -9.45 11.62
N VAL A 531 24.34 -9.43 12.72
CA VAL A 531 22.92 -9.07 12.70
C VAL A 531 22.62 -7.64 12.22
N VAL A 532 23.58 -6.71 12.36
CA VAL A 532 23.44 -5.32 11.90
C VAL A 532 23.73 -5.21 10.41
N ASP A 533 24.83 -5.79 9.94
CA ASP A 533 25.22 -5.75 8.54
C ASP A 533 24.24 -6.51 7.64
N MET A 534 23.60 -7.54 8.19
CA MET A 534 22.51 -8.26 7.55
C MET A 534 21.16 -7.52 7.59
N GLY A 535 21.06 -6.40 8.31
CA GLY A 535 19.85 -5.59 8.40
C GLY A 535 18.72 -6.26 9.18
N TYR A 536 19.03 -7.17 10.09
CA TYR A 536 18.04 -7.91 10.90
C TYR A 536 17.47 -7.07 12.04
N VAL A 537 18.24 -6.13 12.56
CA VAL A 537 17.79 -5.21 13.60
C VAL A 537 16.92 -4.12 12.97
N TYR A 538 15.64 -4.09 13.35
CA TYR A 538 14.66 -3.09 12.89
C TYR A 538 14.62 -1.88 13.78
N ASP A 539 14.74 -2.08 15.10
CA ASP A 539 14.66 -0.99 16.07
C ASP A 539 15.46 -1.27 17.34
N VAL A 540 15.90 -0.18 17.99
CA VAL A 540 16.58 -0.18 19.29
C VAL A 540 15.94 0.91 20.15
N SER A 541 15.08 0.50 21.06
CA SER A 541 14.40 1.39 22.00
C SER A 541 15.04 1.32 23.38
N VAL A 542 15.30 2.48 23.98
CA VAL A 542 15.96 2.58 25.30
C VAL A 542 15.04 3.30 26.28
N ARG A 543 14.72 2.66 27.41
CA ARG A 543 13.90 3.22 28.48
C ARG A 543 14.61 3.02 29.81
N GLY A 544 15.36 4.05 30.24
CA GLY A 544 16.23 3.94 31.41
C GLY A 544 17.34 2.91 31.15
N ASP A 545 17.39 1.88 32.00
CA ASP A 545 18.36 0.78 31.93
C ASP A 545 17.84 -0.46 31.19
N VAL A 546 16.67 -0.37 30.54
CA VAL A 546 16.05 -1.46 29.77
C VAL A 546 16.13 -1.15 28.29
N VAL A 547 16.66 -2.09 27.51
CA VAL A 547 16.75 -2.00 26.05
C VAL A 547 15.77 -2.99 25.41
N THR A 548 15.02 -2.53 24.42
CA THR A 548 14.15 -3.37 23.60
C THR A 548 14.66 -3.39 22.17
N ILE A 549 14.95 -4.58 21.64
CA ILE A 549 15.40 -4.78 20.26
C ILE A 549 14.26 -5.40 19.46
N LEU A 550 13.90 -4.76 18.34
CA LEU A 550 13.00 -5.35 17.35
C LEU A 550 13.86 -6.00 16.25
N VAL A 551 13.66 -7.29 16.01
CA VAL A 551 14.46 -8.09 15.07
C VAL A 551 13.56 -8.76 14.04
N THR A 552 14.05 -8.93 12.83
CA THR A 552 13.43 -9.74 11.78
C THR A 552 14.35 -10.87 11.32
N MET A 553 13.84 -11.73 10.43
CA MET A 553 14.64 -12.71 9.70
C MET A 553 14.27 -12.66 8.20
N PRO A 554 15.15 -13.15 7.30
CA PRO A 554 14.84 -13.23 5.87
C PRO A 554 13.63 -14.12 5.54
N HIS A 555 13.33 -15.12 6.36
CA HIS A 555 12.22 -16.06 6.15
C HIS A 555 11.76 -16.75 7.45
N HIS A 556 10.52 -17.22 7.46
CA HIS A 556 9.88 -17.90 8.60
C HIS A 556 10.48 -19.27 8.95
N GLY A 557 11.21 -19.90 8.02
CA GLY A 557 11.86 -21.20 8.24
C GLY A 557 13.03 -21.21 9.24
N ARG A 558 13.46 -20.07 9.79
CA ARG A 558 14.53 -20.02 10.80
C ARG A 558 13.95 -20.17 12.21
N PRO A 559 14.48 -21.06 13.07
CA PRO A 559 14.00 -21.22 14.44
C PRO A 559 14.21 -19.92 15.23
N ILE A 560 13.10 -19.35 15.69
CA ILE A 560 13.03 -18.08 16.41
C ILE A 560 13.46 -18.35 17.86
N TYR A 561 14.24 -17.43 18.43
CA TYR A 561 14.75 -17.36 19.83
C TYR A 561 16.24 -17.66 20.07
N PRO A 562 16.77 -18.89 20.16
CA PRO A 562 18.08 -19.07 20.78
C PRO A 562 19.28 -18.62 19.92
N PHE A 563 19.20 -18.72 18.59
CA PHE A 563 20.38 -18.51 17.74
C PHE A 563 20.74 -17.04 17.49
N ILE A 564 19.77 -16.13 17.61
CA ILE A 564 19.98 -14.69 17.44
C ILE A 564 19.57 -13.92 18.69
N GLY A 565 18.44 -14.26 19.31
CA GLY A 565 17.93 -13.55 20.48
C GLY A 565 18.84 -13.66 21.70
N ASP A 566 19.27 -14.88 22.04
CA ASP A 566 20.12 -15.10 23.21
C ASP A 566 21.52 -14.45 23.05
N PRO A 567 22.24 -14.61 21.91
CA PRO A 567 23.50 -13.90 21.68
C PRO A 567 23.38 -12.38 21.75
N ILE A 568 22.31 -11.80 21.18
CA ILE A 568 22.04 -10.36 21.31
C ILE A 568 21.89 -9.99 22.78
N ARG A 569 21.02 -10.70 23.50
CA ARG A 569 20.74 -10.44 24.92
C ARG A 569 22.01 -10.55 25.77
N GLU A 570 22.75 -11.64 25.64
CA GLU A 570 24.01 -11.87 26.36
C GLU A 570 25.05 -10.80 26.05
N ARG A 571 25.18 -10.37 24.79
CA ARG A 571 26.15 -9.35 24.40
C ARG A 571 25.80 -7.97 24.96
N LEU A 572 24.52 -7.60 24.93
CA LEU A 572 24.05 -6.30 25.41
C LEU A 572 24.06 -6.20 26.95
N LEU A 573 23.79 -7.28 27.67
CA LEU A 573 23.87 -7.32 29.14
C LEU A 573 25.30 -7.14 29.70
N ARG A 574 26.33 -7.12 28.84
CA ARG A 574 27.72 -6.80 29.24
C ARG A 574 28.01 -5.30 29.21
N ILE A 575 27.08 -4.48 28.76
CA ILE A 575 27.18 -3.02 28.80
C ILE A 575 26.71 -2.58 30.20
N ASP A 576 27.59 -1.95 30.98
CA ASP A 576 27.35 -1.61 32.39
C ASP A 576 26.06 -0.79 32.60
N GLU A 577 25.67 0.03 31.62
CA GLU A 577 24.46 0.85 31.65
C GLU A 577 23.14 0.07 31.41
N ILE A 578 23.20 -1.21 31.03
CA ILE A 578 22.04 -2.03 30.66
C ILE A 578 21.76 -3.09 31.73
N ARG A 579 20.58 -3.01 32.36
CA ARG A 579 20.11 -3.99 33.35
C ARG A 579 19.34 -5.15 32.71
N ASP A 580 18.54 -4.86 31.69
CA ASP A 580 17.71 -5.88 31.05
C ASP A 580 17.52 -5.62 29.54
N VAL A 581 17.26 -6.69 28.81
CA VAL A 581 17.11 -6.67 27.35
C VAL A 581 15.90 -7.51 26.95
N LEU A 582 14.98 -6.87 26.23
CA LEU A 582 13.79 -7.48 25.65
C LEU A 582 13.98 -7.65 24.14
N ILE A 583 13.75 -8.84 23.62
CA ILE A 583 13.86 -9.14 22.19
C ILE A 583 12.48 -9.44 21.64
N ASN A 584 12.05 -8.62 20.67
CA ASN A 584 10.79 -8.78 19.95
C ASN A 584 11.07 -9.16 18.50
N PHE A 585 10.24 -10.04 17.93
CA PHE A 585 10.35 -10.46 16.54
C PHE A 585 9.21 -9.90 15.69
N THR A 586 9.52 -9.50 14.46
CA THR A 586 8.53 -9.05 13.47
C THR A 586 8.85 -9.58 12.07
N TRP A 587 7.79 -9.75 11.28
CA TRP A 587 7.84 -10.06 9.84
C TRP A 587 7.34 -8.89 8.98
N ASN A 588 7.00 -7.76 9.62
CA ASN A 588 6.42 -6.59 8.97
C ASN A 588 7.24 -5.34 9.34
N PRO A 589 7.73 -4.58 8.34
CA PRO A 589 7.79 -4.95 6.92
C PRO A 589 8.65 -6.22 6.67
N PRO A 590 8.45 -6.95 5.56
CA PRO A 590 9.31 -8.09 5.23
C PRO A 590 10.76 -7.63 5.02
N TRP A 591 11.72 -8.50 5.36
CA TRP A 591 13.13 -8.22 5.13
C TRP A 591 13.45 -8.16 3.64
N THR A 592 14.27 -7.20 3.23
CA THR A 592 14.76 -7.07 1.85
C THR A 592 16.25 -6.71 1.83
N ALA A 593 16.91 -6.96 0.70
CA ALA A 593 18.32 -6.61 0.51
C ALA A 593 18.62 -5.10 0.57
N ALA A 594 17.60 -4.24 0.57
CA ALA A 594 17.76 -2.80 0.79
C ALA A 594 18.24 -2.49 2.21
N ARG A 595 18.04 -3.40 3.17
CA ARG A 595 18.47 -3.24 4.57
C ARG A 595 19.93 -3.61 4.82
N LEU A 596 20.60 -4.25 3.85
CA LEU A 596 22.01 -4.58 3.98
C LEU A 596 22.86 -3.31 4.05
N THR A 597 23.77 -3.26 5.02
CA THR A 597 24.80 -2.22 5.07
C THR A 597 25.80 -2.38 3.91
N ASP A 598 26.67 -1.39 3.71
CA ASP A 598 27.75 -1.50 2.72
C ASP A 598 28.68 -2.68 3.02
N ALA A 599 28.98 -2.90 4.30
CA ALA A 599 29.77 -4.04 4.74
C ALA A 599 29.02 -5.37 4.47
N GLY A 600 27.74 -5.46 4.82
CA GLY A 600 26.91 -6.64 4.56
C GLY A 600 26.82 -6.98 3.08
N ARG A 601 26.58 -5.98 2.22
CA ARG A 601 26.59 -6.15 0.76
C ARG A 601 27.92 -6.67 0.25
N LYS A 602 29.03 -6.10 0.71
CA LYS A 602 30.38 -6.53 0.33
C LYS A 602 30.65 -7.98 0.74
N ILE A 603 30.31 -8.35 1.98
CA ILE A 603 30.46 -9.71 2.51
C ILE A 603 29.64 -10.72 1.70
N MET A 604 28.42 -10.33 1.31
CA MET A 604 27.56 -11.14 0.45
C MET A 604 28.00 -11.16 -1.02
N GLY A 605 29.01 -10.36 -1.40
CA GLY A 605 29.55 -10.29 -2.75
C GLY A 605 28.70 -9.48 -3.72
N MET A 606 27.87 -8.56 -3.22
CA MET A 606 26.92 -7.72 -3.97
C MET A 606 27.49 -6.33 -4.34
N ASP A 607 28.80 -6.25 -4.60
CA ASP A 607 29.47 -4.96 -4.82
C ASP A 607 29.05 -4.33 -6.16
N GLU A 608 28.34 -3.20 -6.10
CA GLU A 608 27.66 -2.55 -7.24
C GLU A 608 28.63 -1.94 -8.28
N ARG A 609 29.94 -1.96 -8.02
CA ARG A 609 30.95 -1.37 -8.92
C ARG A 609 31.29 -2.23 -10.14
N GLU A 610 30.83 -3.48 -10.20
CA GLU A 610 31.09 -4.39 -11.33
C GLU A 610 29.87 -4.59 -12.26
N THR A 611 28.65 -4.22 -11.84
CA THR A 611 27.42 -4.48 -12.64
C THR A 611 27.11 -3.44 -13.72
N SER A 612 27.94 -2.39 -13.88
CA SER A 612 27.80 -1.42 -14.97
C SER A 612 28.54 -1.81 -16.26
N ASN A 613 29.19 -2.97 -16.32
CA ASN A 613 29.84 -3.48 -17.54
C ASN A 613 29.38 -4.91 -17.84
N GLY A 614 28.26 -5.02 -18.53
CA GLY A 614 27.76 -6.31 -19.01
C GLY A 614 26.57 -6.15 -19.95
N GLY A 615 26.87 -5.70 -21.17
CA GLY A 615 26.18 -5.98 -22.45
C GLY A 615 24.65 -6.01 -22.47
#